data_AF-A0A971L1I8-F1
#
_entry.id   AF-A0A971L1I8-F1
#
_cell.length_a   1.000
_cell.length_b   1.000
_cell.length_c   1.000
_cell.angle_alpha   90.00
_cell.angle_beta   90.00
_cell.angle_gamma   90.00
#
_symmetry.space_group_name_H-M   'P 1'
#
loop_
_entity.id
_entity.type
_entity.pdbx_description
1 polymer ?
#
loop_
_entity_poly.entity_id
_entity_poly.type
_entity_poly.pdbx_seq_one_letter_code
_entity_poly.pdbx_strand_id
1 'polypeptide(L)' 'MNDQQLLRFSRQILLPEVDIAGQEGLLNSKVLIVGLGGLGSP' A
#
# COMPACT_ATOMS: atom_id res chain seq x y z
N MET A 1 -1.21 12.31 1.87
CA MET A 1 0.13 11.76 1.51
C MET A 1 1.17 12.88 1.38
N ASN A 2 2.47 12.57 1.51
CA ASN A 2 3.55 13.53 1.18
C ASN A 2 4.15 13.27 -0.22
N ASP A 3 4.97 14.20 -0.72
CA ASP A 3 5.57 14.13 -2.07
C ASP A 3 6.40 12.86 -2.31
N GLN A 4 7.13 12.41 -1.28
CA GLN A 4 7.91 11.19 -1.36
C GLN A 4 7.02 9.95 -1.51
N GLN A 5 5.87 9.90 -0.83
CA GLN A 5 4.90 8.82 -0.97
C GLN A 5 4.23 8.85 -2.35
N LEU A 6 3.91 10.03 -2.89
CA LEU A 6 3.35 10.16 -4.23
C LEU A 6 4.31 9.63 -5.29
N LEU A 7 5.60 9.95 -5.19
CA LEU A 7 6.62 9.39 -6.09
C LEU A 7 6.75 7.87 -5.93
N ARG A 8 6.81 7.38 -4.68
CA ARG A 8 6.97 5.95 -4.36
C ARG A 8 5.80 5.10 -4.86
N PHE A 9 4.56 5.59 -4.73
CA PHE A 9 3.34 4.84 -5.08
C PHE A 9 2.72 5.26 -6.41
N SER A 10 3.38 6.15 -7.18
CA SER A 10 2.91 6.68 -8.47
C SER A 10 2.30 5.63 -9.40
N ARG A 11 2.98 4.48 -9.58
CA ARG A 11 2.48 3.39 -10.44
C ARG A 11 1.21 2.72 -9.93
N GLN A 12 1.04 2.62 -8.62
CA GLN A 12 -0.17 2.04 -8.01
C GLN A 12 -1.33 3.02 -8.11
N ILE A 13 -1.10 4.31 -7.85
CA ILE A 13 -2.10 5.38 -7.93
C ILE A 13 -2.64 5.53 -9.37
N LEU A 14 -1.82 5.26 -10.39
CA LEU A 14 -2.27 5.29 -11.79
C LEU A 14 -3.33 4.23 -12.13
N LEU A 15 -3.50 3.19 -11.30
CA LEU A 15 -4.56 2.20 -11.49
C LEU A 15 -5.89 2.79 -11.03
N PRO A 16 -6.93 2.84 -11.89
CA PRO A 16 -8.23 3.43 -11.54
C PRO A 16 -8.89 2.82 -10.30
N GLU A 17 -8.61 1.55 -10.01
CA GLU A 17 -9.17 0.83 -8.86
C GLU A 17 -8.50 1.20 -7.54
N VAL A 18 -7.27 1.74 -7.59
CA VAL A 18 -6.54 2.20 -6.41
C VAL A 18 -6.75 3.70 -6.27
N ASP A 19 -6.33 4.48 -7.28
CA ASP A 19 -6.31 5.95 -7.25
C ASP A 19 -5.69 6.49 -5.93
N ILE A 20 -5.84 7.78 -5.66
CA ILE A 20 -5.39 8.40 -4.41
C ILE A 20 -6.18 7.84 -3.22
N ALA A 21 -7.50 7.67 -3.38
CA ALA A 21 -8.38 7.24 -2.28
C ALA A 21 -8.03 5.85 -1.73
N GLY A 22 -7.75 4.88 -2.61
CA GLY A 22 -7.32 3.55 -2.23
C GLY A 22 -5.94 3.54 -1.59
N GLN A 23 -5.00 4.33 -2.11
CA GLN A 23 -3.67 4.46 -1.51
C GLN A 23 -3.72 5.07 -0.10
N GLU A 24 -4.56 6.09 0.13
CA GLU A 24 -4.78 6.64 1.47
C GLU A 24 -5.47 5.62 2.40
N GLY A 25 -6.41 4.83 1.87
CA GLY A 25 -7.01 3.71 2.60
C GLY A 25 -5.97 2.69 3.07
N LEU A 26 -5.02 2.30 2.20
CA LEU A 26 -3.93 1.39 2.54
C LEU A 26 -2.99 1.98 3.61
N LEU A 27 -2.66 3.26 3.51
CA LEU A 27 -1.79 3.94 4.49
C LEU A 27 -2.43 4.05 5.87
N ASN A 28 -3.76 4.20 5.94
CA ASN A 28 -4.52 4.27 7.18
C ASN A 28 -4.89 2.89 7.73
N SER A 29 -4.70 1.82 6.97
CA SER A 29 -5.02 0.45 7.36
C SER A 29 -3.99 -0.13 8.33
N LYS A 30 -4.41 -1.14 9.10
CA LYS A 30 -3.54 -1.93 9.97
C LYS A 30 -3.68 -3.41 9.61
N VAL A 31 -2.55 -4.08 9.39
CA VAL A 31 -2.51 -5.50 9.05
C VAL A 31 -1.65 -6.23 10.08
N LEU A 32 -2.17 -7.31 10.66
CA LEU A 32 -1.42 -8.23 11.52
C LEU A 32 -1.02 -9.46 10.70
N ILE A 33 0.27 -9.77 10.68
CA ILE A 33 0.79 -11.00 10.06
C ILE A 33 1.12 -11.97 11.19
N VAL A 34 0.45 -13.13 11.22
CA VAL A 34 0.70 -14.18 12.22
C VAL A 34 1.56 -15.26 11.59
N GLY A 35 2.80 -15.36 12.06
CA GLY A 35 3.81 -16.27 11.52
C GLY A 35 4.55 -15.66 10.34
N LEU A 36 5.89 -15.66 10.43
CA LEU A 36 6.80 -15.12 9.41
C LEU A 36 7.64 -16.24 8.78
N GLY A 37 7.02 -17.40 8.53
CA GLY A 37 7.63 -18.52 7.80
C GLY A 37 7.46 -18.38 6.29
N GLY A 38 7.49 -19.49 5.55
CA GLY A 38 7.41 -19.47 4.08
C GLY A 38 6.17 -18.80 3.47
N LEU A 39 5.09 -18.64 4.23
CA LEU A 39 3.90 -17.90 3.80
C LEU A 39 3.97 -16.40 4.12
N GLY A 40 4.73 -15.99 5.14
CA GLY A 40 4.83 -14.60 5.60
C GLY A 40 5.99 -13.82 4.98
N SER A 41 6.90 -14.51 4.28
CA SER A 41 8.02 -13.91 3.54
C SER A 41 8.06 -14.46 2.09
N PRO A 42 7.02 -14.18 1.29
CA PRO A 42 6.97 -14.58 -0.12
C PRO A 42 7.99 -13.83 -0.99
#